data_AF-A0A7S2UC26-F1
#
_entry.id   AF-A0A7S2UC26-F1
#
_cell.length_a   1.000
_cell.length_b   1.000
_cell.length_c   1.000
_cell.angle_alpha   90.00
_cell.angle_beta   90.00
_cell.angle_gamma   90.00
#
_symmetry.space_group_name_H-M   'P 1'
#
loop_
_entity.id
_entity.type
_entity.pdbx_description
1 polymer ?
#
loop_
_entity_poly.entity_id
_entity_poly.type
_entity_poly.pdbx_seq_one_letter_code
_entity_poly.pdbx_strand_id
1 'polypeptide(L)'
;HFMPMLPSNTRGNEGIAQKGKKPDWLSRESYPKFCTMRAFPNTQIRELVTALIDDMLPFEHECVHVLLKQMLFHIGEDDWKIELTSGCHGLVRLAEQMGRQAEILAQSPKYSGKLILFGVISSFLGQYDQANMDCARRFATIARSWASDLDGNIDSSTPPAVYWKQAKFYASALLCHSIGEREGKDYLAMAELIVLFKHKTLFASQNVQTRHREQVVASVMASRIEGIIETVQSDPNHLTSCVALVIDGLPRNLAWTKVVYADIQESGCFEALSETSAQLYSVNM
;
A
#
# COMPACT_ATOMS: atom_id res chain seq x y z
N HIS A 1 -15.31 -10.55 -23.35
CA HIS A 1 -16.66 -10.61 -22.76
C HIS A 1 -16.58 -11.28 -21.39
N PHE A 2 -16.60 -10.49 -20.31
CA PHE A 2 -16.85 -11.05 -18.98
C PHE A 2 -18.36 -11.28 -18.85
N MET A 3 -18.77 -12.45 -18.34
CA MET A 3 -20.17 -12.71 -18.02
C MET A 3 -20.65 -11.69 -16.98
N PRO A 4 -21.82 -11.07 -17.15
CA PRO A 4 -22.42 -10.27 -16.09
C PRO A 4 -22.65 -11.18 -14.87
N MET A 5 -21.92 -10.92 -13.77
CA MET A 5 -22.19 -11.58 -12.49
C MET A 5 -23.48 -11.00 -11.93
N LEU A 6 -24.62 -11.54 -12.37
CA LEU A 6 -25.92 -11.21 -11.78
C LEU A 6 -25.93 -11.67 -10.31
N PRO A 7 -26.39 -10.84 -9.37
CA PRO A 7 -26.51 -11.23 -7.96
C PRO A 7 -27.51 -12.40 -7.84
N SER A 8 -27.08 -13.49 -7.22
CA SER A 8 -27.96 -14.62 -6.89
C SER A 8 -28.69 -14.36 -5.58
N ASN A 9 -30.00 -14.57 -5.57
CA ASN A 9 -30.87 -14.43 -4.39
C ASN A 9 -30.52 -15.41 -3.26
N THR A 10 -29.69 -16.43 -3.50
CA THR A 10 -29.31 -17.46 -2.51
C THR A 10 -27.90 -17.30 -1.94
N ARG A 11 -27.07 -16.44 -2.55
CA ARG A 11 -25.62 -16.36 -2.25
C ARG A 11 -25.31 -16.08 -0.78
N GLY A 12 -26.16 -15.32 -0.10
CA GLY A 12 -25.91 -14.93 1.29
C GLY A 12 -26.06 -16.04 2.33
N ASN A 13 -26.84 -17.07 2.03
CA ASN A 13 -27.24 -18.08 3.03
C ASN A 13 -26.48 -19.41 2.89
N GLU A 14 -25.82 -19.67 1.77
CA GLU A 14 -25.17 -20.96 1.49
C GLU A 14 -24.01 -21.28 2.47
N GLY A 15 -23.15 -20.29 2.75
CA GLY A 15 -22.04 -20.48 3.70
C GLY A 15 -22.50 -20.68 5.14
N ILE A 16 -23.54 -19.95 5.56
CA ILE A 16 -24.14 -20.07 6.90
C ILE A 16 -24.84 -21.42 7.07
N ALA A 17 -25.52 -21.90 6.02
CA ALA A 17 -26.19 -23.20 6.00
C ALA A 17 -25.22 -24.38 5.99
N GLN A 18 -24.03 -24.22 5.39
CA GLN A 18 -23.03 -25.28 5.24
C GLN A 18 -21.95 -25.23 6.34
N LYS A 19 -22.35 -25.16 7.62
CA LYS A 19 -21.41 -25.11 8.77
C LYS A 19 -20.37 -26.25 8.78
N GLY A 20 -20.69 -27.40 8.18
CA GLY A 20 -19.77 -28.54 8.03
C GLY A 20 -18.61 -28.31 7.04
N LYS A 21 -18.65 -27.24 6.23
CA LYS A 21 -17.58 -26.86 5.28
C LYS A 21 -16.66 -25.76 5.81
N LYS A 22 -16.71 -25.46 7.12
CA LYS A 22 -15.83 -24.50 7.76
C LYS A 22 -14.36 -24.93 7.58
N PRO A 23 -13.49 -24.09 6.99
CA PRO A 23 -12.06 -24.35 6.94
C PRO A 23 -11.45 -24.44 8.34
N ASP A 24 -10.42 -25.27 8.52
CA ASP A 24 -9.79 -25.48 9.84
C ASP A 24 -9.19 -24.21 10.44
N TRP A 25 -8.67 -23.31 9.59
CA TRP A 25 -8.06 -22.05 9.99
C TRP A 25 -9.06 -20.99 10.48
N LEU A 26 -10.38 -21.19 10.29
CA LEU A 26 -11.42 -20.28 10.80
C LEU A 26 -12.02 -20.81 12.10
N SER A 27 -12.25 -19.91 13.06
CA SER A 27 -13.05 -20.25 14.25
C SER A 27 -14.53 -20.45 13.86
N ARG A 28 -15.30 -21.12 14.73
CA ARG A 28 -16.74 -21.27 14.53
C ARG A 28 -17.48 -19.93 14.53
N GLU A 29 -16.95 -18.94 15.24
CA GLU A 29 -17.52 -17.59 15.37
C GLU A 29 -17.17 -16.71 14.17
N SER A 30 -15.94 -16.82 13.67
CA SER A 30 -15.44 -16.07 12.50
C SER A 30 -16.03 -16.58 11.19
N TYR A 31 -16.38 -17.86 11.10
CA TYR A 31 -16.84 -18.46 9.85
C TYR A 31 -18.14 -17.85 9.28
N PRO A 32 -19.22 -17.66 10.06
CA PRO A 32 -20.38 -16.92 9.59
C PRO A 32 -20.03 -15.54 9.06
N LYS A 33 -19.17 -14.79 9.78
CA LYS A 33 -18.76 -13.44 9.36
C LYS A 33 -17.96 -13.44 8.06
N PHE A 34 -17.10 -14.44 7.88
CA PHE A 34 -16.35 -14.65 6.65
C PHE A 34 -17.29 -14.90 5.46
N CYS A 35 -18.36 -15.67 5.66
CA CYS A 35 -19.37 -15.94 4.64
C CYS A 35 -20.27 -14.72 4.34
N THR A 36 -20.63 -13.91 5.34
CA THR A 36 -21.53 -12.76 5.14
C THR A 36 -20.85 -11.58 4.44
N MET A 37 -19.52 -11.48 4.50
CA MET A 37 -18.78 -10.34 3.98
C MET A 37 -19.08 -10.00 2.51
N ARG A 38 -19.46 -10.99 1.69
CA ARG A 38 -19.83 -10.80 0.27
C ARG A 38 -21.28 -11.19 -0.04
N ALA A 39 -22.07 -11.47 0.98
CA ALA A 39 -23.45 -11.93 0.83
C ALA A 39 -24.36 -10.86 0.23
N PHE A 40 -24.22 -9.60 0.70
CA PHE A 40 -25.14 -8.51 0.36
C PHE A 40 -24.34 -7.23 0.06
N PRO A 41 -24.26 -6.77 -1.20
CA PRO A 41 -23.46 -5.60 -1.59
C PRO A 41 -23.77 -4.33 -0.79
N ASN A 42 -25.04 -4.10 -0.47
CA ASN A 42 -25.53 -2.92 0.23
C ASN A 42 -25.26 -2.90 1.74
N THR A 43 -24.63 -3.94 2.31
CA THR A 43 -24.24 -3.97 3.72
C THR A 43 -22.75 -4.23 3.92
N GLN A 44 -21.96 -4.27 2.85
CA GLN A 44 -20.55 -4.70 2.91
C GLN A 44 -19.69 -3.79 3.79
N ILE A 45 -19.93 -2.46 3.76
CA ILE A 45 -19.17 -1.53 4.60
C ILE A 45 -19.53 -1.73 6.06
N ARG A 46 -20.81 -1.87 6.37
CA ARG A 46 -21.25 -2.18 7.74
C ARG A 46 -20.70 -3.51 8.24
N GLU A 47 -20.74 -4.53 7.40
CA GLU A 47 -20.21 -5.85 7.74
C GLU A 47 -18.71 -5.79 8.04
N LEU A 48 -17.94 -5.03 7.25
CA LEU A 48 -16.52 -4.79 7.49
C LEU A 48 -16.27 -4.02 8.80
N VAL A 49 -17.02 -2.93 9.06
CA VAL A 49 -16.90 -2.16 10.30
C VAL A 49 -17.13 -3.05 11.51
N THR A 50 -18.21 -3.84 11.53
CA THR A 50 -18.49 -4.78 12.61
C THR A 50 -17.37 -5.82 12.76
N ALA A 51 -16.88 -6.38 11.64
CA ALA A 51 -15.77 -7.35 11.69
C ALA A 51 -14.50 -6.76 12.31
N LEU A 52 -14.22 -5.47 12.07
CA LEU A 52 -13.06 -4.77 12.61
C LEU A 52 -13.23 -4.35 14.07
N ILE A 53 -14.43 -3.97 14.49
CA ILE A 53 -14.71 -3.58 15.88
C ILE A 53 -14.62 -4.82 16.78
N ASP A 54 -15.21 -5.93 16.34
CA ASP A 54 -15.33 -7.15 17.14
C ASP A 54 -14.15 -8.14 16.93
N ASP A 55 -13.12 -7.75 16.15
CA ASP A 55 -11.97 -8.59 15.73
C ASP A 55 -12.38 -9.99 15.23
N MET A 56 -13.49 -10.05 14.48
CA MET A 56 -14.16 -11.30 14.13
C MET A 56 -13.49 -12.07 12.98
N LEU A 57 -12.46 -11.51 12.34
CA LEU A 57 -11.75 -12.15 11.24
C LEU A 57 -10.24 -12.18 11.49
N PRO A 58 -9.54 -13.26 11.10
CA PRO A 58 -8.09 -13.31 11.17
C PRO A 58 -7.49 -12.45 10.05
N PHE A 59 -7.40 -11.14 10.26
CA PHE A 59 -6.94 -10.15 9.27
C PHE A 59 -5.49 -10.34 8.79
N GLU A 60 -4.72 -11.27 9.35
CA GLU A 60 -3.41 -11.67 8.82
C GLU A 60 -3.47 -12.82 7.83
N HIS A 61 -4.60 -13.52 7.75
CA HIS A 61 -4.76 -14.67 6.88
C HIS A 61 -5.01 -14.24 5.43
N GLU A 62 -4.27 -14.78 4.48
CA GLU A 62 -4.30 -14.39 3.07
C GLU A 62 -5.69 -14.54 2.43
N CYS A 63 -6.45 -15.59 2.81
CA CYS A 63 -7.82 -15.75 2.34
C CYS A 63 -8.75 -14.59 2.76
N VAL A 64 -8.53 -13.98 3.92
CA VAL A 64 -9.29 -12.79 4.35
C VAL A 64 -8.89 -11.58 3.49
N HIS A 65 -7.62 -11.45 3.12
CA HIS A 65 -7.16 -10.37 2.24
C HIS A 65 -7.82 -10.47 0.86
N VAL A 66 -7.87 -11.66 0.29
CA VAL A 66 -8.53 -11.91 -1.00
C VAL A 66 -10.02 -11.62 -0.90
N LEU A 67 -10.68 -12.09 0.16
CA LEU A 67 -12.10 -11.84 0.41
C LEU A 67 -12.42 -10.34 0.45
N LEU A 68 -11.64 -9.56 1.21
CA LEU A 68 -11.85 -8.13 1.38
C LEU A 68 -11.55 -7.34 0.11
N LYS A 69 -10.49 -7.69 -0.63
CA LYS A 69 -10.21 -7.08 -1.95
C LYS A 69 -11.35 -7.35 -2.94
N GLN A 70 -11.85 -8.59 -2.98
CA GLN A 70 -12.98 -8.95 -3.83
C GLN A 70 -14.27 -8.26 -3.39
N MET A 71 -14.49 -8.09 -2.08
CA MET A 71 -15.61 -7.33 -1.55
C MET A 71 -15.53 -5.88 -2.03
N LEU A 72 -14.40 -5.21 -1.85
CA LEU A 72 -14.20 -3.82 -2.29
C LEU A 72 -14.37 -3.63 -3.80
N PHE A 73 -13.90 -4.58 -4.62
CA PHE A 73 -14.12 -4.58 -6.07
C PHE A 73 -15.59 -4.83 -6.45
N HIS A 74 -16.33 -5.53 -5.59
CA HIS A 74 -17.75 -5.84 -5.78
C HIS A 74 -18.69 -4.79 -5.18
N ILE A 75 -18.16 -3.70 -4.59
CA ILE A 75 -18.99 -2.55 -4.27
C ILE A 75 -19.35 -1.91 -5.63
N GLY A 76 -20.49 -2.36 -6.17
CA GLY A 76 -20.85 -2.49 -7.59
C GLY A 76 -20.99 -1.22 -8.44
N GLU A 77 -21.95 -1.23 -9.37
CA GLU A 77 -22.37 -0.06 -10.17
C GLU A 77 -22.76 1.10 -9.24
N ASP A 78 -22.74 2.35 -9.71
CA ASP A 78 -22.91 3.53 -8.84
C ASP A 78 -24.19 3.48 -7.99
N ASP A 79 -25.26 2.85 -8.51
CA ASP A 79 -26.53 2.63 -7.82
C ASP A 79 -26.43 1.68 -6.61
N TRP A 80 -25.38 0.86 -6.51
CA TRP A 80 -25.15 -0.08 -5.41
C TRP A 80 -24.15 0.45 -4.38
N LYS A 81 -23.48 1.57 -4.68
CA LYS A 81 -22.53 2.24 -3.79
C LYS A 81 -23.22 3.09 -2.72
N ILE A 82 -24.47 2.80 -2.38
CA ILE A 82 -25.29 3.60 -1.44
C ILE A 82 -24.54 3.82 -0.10
N GLU A 83 -23.89 2.80 0.45
CA GLU A 83 -23.11 2.93 1.70
C GLU A 83 -21.81 3.76 1.54
N LEU A 84 -21.32 3.97 0.31
CA LEU A 84 -20.17 4.81 0.00
C LEU A 84 -20.57 6.26 -0.34
N THR A 85 -21.69 6.47 -1.02
CA THR A 85 -22.03 7.77 -1.64
C THR A 85 -23.18 8.50 -0.95
N SER A 86 -24.10 7.78 -0.28
CA SER A 86 -25.35 8.37 0.22
C SER A 86 -25.28 8.71 1.70
N GLY A 87 -24.45 9.69 2.09
CA GLY A 87 -24.43 10.27 3.44
C GLY A 87 -24.26 9.29 4.61
N CYS A 88 -23.78 8.07 4.33
CA CYS A 88 -23.76 6.98 5.28
C CYS A 88 -22.56 7.14 6.22
N HIS A 89 -22.81 7.10 7.54
CA HIS A 89 -21.76 7.08 8.58
C HIS A 89 -20.79 5.90 8.46
N GLY A 90 -21.02 4.91 7.59
CA GLY A 90 -20.19 3.73 7.41
C GLY A 90 -18.73 4.06 7.12
N LEU A 91 -18.45 4.96 6.17
CA LEU A 91 -17.09 5.36 5.82
C LEU A 91 -16.38 6.13 6.95
N VAL A 92 -17.12 6.99 7.65
CA VAL A 92 -16.60 7.74 8.82
C VAL A 92 -16.24 6.77 9.94
N ARG A 93 -17.14 5.84 10.27
CA ARG A 93 -16.91 4.80 11.29
C ARG A 93 -15.77 3.86 10.91
N LEU A 94 -15.62 3.58 9.62
CA LEU A 94 -14.51 2.79 9.12
C LEU A 94 -13.19 3.55 9.24
N ALA A 95 -13.14 4.84 8.90
CA ALA A 95 -11.96 5.68 9.11
C ALA A 95 -11.59 5.78 10.59
N GLU A 96 -12.56 6.00 11.48
CA GLU A 96 -12.36 5.98 12.94
C GLU A 96 -11.69 4.67 13.39
N GLN A 97 -12.22 3.53 12.92
CA GLN A 97 -11.69 2.23 13.29
C GLN A 97 -10.31 1.95 12.67
N MET A 98 -10.07 2.36 11.43
CA MET A 98 -8.75 2.28 10.79
C MET A 98 -7.73 3.15 11.52
N GLY A 99 -8.12 4.34 11.96
CA GLY A 99 -7.28 5.22 12.79
C GLY A 99 -6.86 4.56 14.10
N ARG A 100 -7.80 3.90 14.80
CA ARG A 100 -7.48 3.13 16.01
C ARG A 100 -6.57 1.94 15.71
N GLN A 101 -6.81 1.23 14.61
CA GLN A 101 -5.93 0.12 14.19
C GLN A 101 -4.52 0.63 13.86
N ALA A 102 -4.38 1.82 13.26
CA ALA A 102 -3.08 2.42 13.02
C ALA A 102 -2.31 2.68 14.33
N GLU A 103 -2.99 3.16 15.38
CA GLU A 103 -2.37 3.39 16.71
C GLU A 103 -1.87 2.09 17.34
N ILE A 104 -2.70 1.05 17.31
CA ILE A 104 -2.34 -0.27 17.84
C ILE A 104 -1.17 -0.85 17.04
N LEU A 105 -1.26 -0.79 15.71
CA LEU A 105 -0.26 -1.37 14.84
C LEU A 105 1.06 -0.65 14.95
N ALA A 106 1.10 0.69 15.09
CA ALA A 106 2.33 1.47 15.20
C ALA A 106 3.36 0.87 16.16
N GLN A 107 2.89 0.27 17.27
CA GLN A 107 3.73 -0.35 18.31
C GLN A 107 4.01 -1.85 18.10
N SER A 108 3.49 -2.45 17.02
CA SER A 108 3.47 -3.91 16.80
C SER A 108 3.89 -4.32 15.38
N PRO A 109 5.17 -4.13 15.00
CA PRO A 109 5.67 -4.46 13.66
C PRO A 109 5.54 -5.95 13.27
N LYS A 110 5.36 -6.84 14.26
CA LYS A 110 5.06 -8.26 14.03
C LYS A 110 3.77 -8.47 13.23
N TYR A 111 2.80 -7.57 13.32
CA TYR A 111 1.51 -7.65 12.63
C TYR A 111 1.50 -6.92 11.28
N SER A 112 2.64 -6.92 10.59
CA SER A 112 2.81 -6.26 9.28
C SER A 112 1.81 -6.71 8.20
N GLY A 113 1.27 -7.93 8.32
CA GLY A 113 0.21 -8.40 7.43
C GLY A 113 -1.09 -7.59 7.56
N LYS A 114 -1.51 -7.29 8.80
CA LYS A 114 -2.68 -6.44 9.06
C LYS A 114 -2.47 -5.02 8.53
N LEU A 115 -1.28 -4.45 8.73
CA LEU A 115 -0.97 -3.10 8.26
C LEU A 115 -1.12 -2.98 6.75
N ILE A 116 -0.57 -3.92 5.97
CA ILE A 116 -0.68 -3.89 4.51
C ILE A 116 -2.16 -3.93 4.09
N LEU A 117 -2.93 -4.83 4.69
CA LEU A 117 -4.34 -4.97 4.38
C LEU A 117 -5.10 -3.67 4.66
N PHE A 118 -4.95 -3.11 5.86
CA PHE A 118 -5.66 -1.90 6.26
C PHE A 118 -5.21 -0.68 5.46
N GLY A 119 -3.92 -0.55 5.17
CA GLY A 119 -3.41 0.49 4.29
C GLY A 119 -3.99 0.45 2.88
N VAL A 120 -4.10 -0.74 2.27
CA VAL A 120 -4.72 -0.90 0.94
C VAL A 120 -6.22 -0.64 0.98
N ILE A 121 -6.93 -1.10 2.01
CA ILE A 121 -8.37 -0.82 2.19
C ILE A 121 -8.59 0.69 2.33
N SER A 122 -7.85 1.36 3.21
CA SER A 122 -7.91 2.81 3.40
C SER A 122 -7.58 3.57 2.12
N SER A 123 -6.57 3.12 1.35
CA SER A 123 -6.22 3.74 0.06
C SER A 123 -7.37 3.63 -0.94
N PHE A 124 -8.00 2.47 -1.05
CA PHE A 124 -9.15 2.28 -1.93
C PHE A 124 -10.32 3.17 -1.53
N LEU A 125 -10.65 3.21 -0.24
CA LEU A 125 -11.76 4.00 0.28
C LEU A 125 -11.48 5.50 0.27
N GLY A 126 -10.22 5.91 0.25
CA GLY A 126 -9.79 7.29 0.11
C GLY A 126 -10.25 7.96 -1.18
N GLN A 127 -10.67 7.20 -2.20
CA GLN A 127 -11.34 7.73 -3.39
C GLN A 127 -12.69 8.39 -3.08
N TYR A 128 -13.33 8.01 -1.97
CA TYR A 128 -14.67 8.45 -1.61
C TYR A 128 -14.67 9.40 -0.40
N ASP A 129 -13.63 9.35 0.44
CA ASP A 129 -13.57 10.09 1.70
C ASP A 129 -12.13 10.43 2.12
N GLN A 130 -11.92 11.70 2.50
CA GLN A 130 -10.60 12.21 2.89
C GLN A 130 -10.07 11.58 4.19
N ALA A 131 -10.94 11.24 5.15
CA ALA A 131 -10.48 10.65 6.41
C ALA A 131 -9.90 9.24 6.19
N ASN A 132 -10.46 8.46 5.27
CA ASN A 132 -9.88 7.19 4.82
C ASN A 132 -8.54 7.39 4.10
N MET A 133 -8.41 8.47 3.30
CA MET A 133 -7.14 8.81 2.67
C MET A 133 -6.05 9.12 3.70
N ASP A 134 -6.39 9.89 4.73
CA ASP A 134 -5.47 10.22 5.81
C ASP A 134 -5.06 8.98 6.61
N CYS A 135 -5.96 8.00 6.78
CA CYS A 135 -5.61 6.70 7.33
C CYS A 135 -4.59 5.95 6.46
N ALA A 136 -4.75 5.96 5.12
CA ALA A 136 -3.80 5.32 4.22
C ALA A 136 -2.40 5.95 4.35
N ARG A 137 -2.33 7.28 4.39
CA ARG A 137 -1.08 8.03 4.65
C ARG A 137 -0.48 7.67 6.01
N ARG A 138 -1.30 7.54 7.06
CA ARG A 138 -0.85 7.13 8.39
C ARG A 138 -0.24 5.73 8.39
N PHE A 139 -0.86 4.76 7.71
CA PHE A 139 -0.30 3.43 7.55
C PHE A 139 1.01 3.43 6.75
N ALA A 140 1.11 4.27 5.72
CA ALA A 140 2.35 4.44 4.97
C ALA A 140 3.50 4.94 5.85
N THR A 141 3.22 5.95 6.69
CA THR A 141 4.18 6.51 7.64
C THR A 141 4.63 5.47 8.67
N ILE A 142 3.70 4.67 9.22
CA ILE A 142 4.03 3.60 10.16
C ILE A 142 4.92 2.53 9.50
N ALA A 143 4.58 2.11 8.28
CA ALA A 143 5.39 1.14 7.55
C ALA A 143 6.80 1.69 7.29
N ARG A 144 6.92 2.96 6.90
CA ARG A 144 8.21 3.63 6.72
C ARG A 144 9.01 3.68 8.03
N SER A 145 8.38 4.04 9.15
CA SER A 145 9.08 4.13 10.44
C SER A 145 9.63 2.77 10.86
N TRP A 146 8.87 1.68 10.71
CA TRP A 146 9.38 0.33 11.00
C TRP A 146 10.58 -0.07 10.14
N ALA A 147 10.67 0.42 8.91
CA ALA A 147 11.82 0.19 8.05
C ALA A 147 13.05 0.97 8.54
N SER A 148 12.85 2.24 8.90
CA SER A 148 13.90 3.11 9.44
C SER A 148 14.40 2.67 10.81
N ASP A 149 13.55 2.13 11.68
CA ASP A 149 13.95 1.58 12.98
C ASP A 149 14.93 0.39 12.84
N LEU A 150 14.95 -0.26 11.67
CA LEU A 150 15.93 -1.30 11.37
C LEU A 150 17.29 -0.75 10.93
N ASP A 151 17.40 0.51 10.50
CA ASP A 151 18.67 1.09 10.01
C ASP A 151 19.74 1.16 11.10
N GLY A 152 19.35 1.37 12.36
CA GLY A 152 20.27 1.35 13.51
C GLY A 152 20.94 -0.01 13.77
N ASN A 153 20.49 -1.07 13.09
CA ASN A 153 21.03 -2.42 13.20
C ASN A 153 21.80 -2.86 11.93
N ILE A 154 22.11 -1.93 11.02
CA ILE A 154 22.83 -2.24 9.78
C ILE A 154 24.31 -1.93 9.94
N ASP A 155 25.13 -2.96 9.78
CA ASP A 155 26.58 -2.87 9.59
C ASP A 155 27.05 -3.69 8.38
N SER A 156 28.36 -3.77 8.15
CA SER A 156 28.97 -4.51 7.04
C SER A 156 28.73 -6.03 7.08
N SER A 157 28.20 -6.57 8.18
CA SER A 157 27.88 -7.98 8.39
C SER A 157 26.38 -8.30 8.30
N THR A 158 25.55 -7.30 7.99
CA THR A 158 24.08 -7.42 7.97
C THR A 158 23.60 -8.54 7.04
N PRO A 159 22.81 -9.51 7.53
CA PRO A 159 22.28 -10.58 6.70
C PRO A 159 21.31 -10.06 5.62
N PRO A 160 21.29 -10.64 4.41
CA PRO A 160 20.34 -10.28 3.33
C PRO A 160 18.86 -10.30 3.74
N ALA A 161 18.50 -11.11 4.74
CA ALA A 161 17.15 -11.19 5.28
C ALA A 161 16.69 -9.90 5.98
N VAL A 162 17.61 -9.13 6.56
CA VAL A 162 17.30 -7.85 7.22
C VAL A 162 16.97 -6.80 6.18
N TYR A 163 17.77 -6.69 5.11
CA TYR A 163 17.48 -5.82 3.97
C TYR A 163 16.14 -6.15 3.32
N TRP A 164 15.83 -7.44 3.17
CA TRP A 164 14.51 -7.86 2.67
C TRP A 164 13.38 -7.41 3.60
N LYS A 165 13.56 -7.50 4.92
CA LYS A 165 12.56 -7.05 5.89
C LYS A 165 12.30 -5.53 5.78
N GLN A 166 13.36 -4.74 5.61
CA GLN A 166 13.24 -3.30 5.35
C GLN A 166 12.52 -3.02 4.02
N ALA A 167 12.95 -3.68 2.94
CA ALA A 167 12.32 -3.56 1.63
C ALA A 167 10.82 -3.90 1.69
N LYS A 168 10.45 -4.94 2.46
CA LYS A 168 9.04 -5.31 2.67
C LYS A 168 8.25 -4.19 3.33
N PHE A 169 8.83 -3.45 4.27
CA PHE A 169 8.16 -2.34 4.93
C PHE A 169 8.02 -1.12 4.01
N TYR A 170 9.06 -0.74 3.25
CA TYR A 170 8.92 0.30 2.22
C TYR A 170 7.91 -0.07 1.12
N ALA A 171 7.91 -1.33 0.68
CA ALA A 171 6.88 -1.87 -0.21
C ALA A 171 5.49 -1.73 0.39
N SER A 172 5.32 -2.01 1.68
CA SER A 172 4.04 -1.87 2.38
C SER A 172 3.57 -0.42 2.39
N ALA A 173 4.49 0.53 2.60
CA ALA A 173 4.19 1.95 2.50
C ALA A 173 3.74 2.34 1.08
N LEU A 174 4.45 1.90 0.04
CA LEU A 174 4.06 2.14 -1.36
C LEU A 174 2.66 1.60 -1.69
N LEU A 175 2.29 0.42 -1.18
CA LEU A 175 0.96 -0.16 -1.38
C LEU A 175 -0.17 0.68 -0.78
N CYS A 176 0.11 1.44 0.29
CA CYS A 176 -0.83 2.40 0.87
C CYS A 176 -1.08 3.60 -0.05
N HIS A 177 -0.27 3.78 -1.10
CA HIS A 177 -0.45 4.82 -2.12
C HIS A 177 -1.09 4.30 -3.42
N SER A 178 -1.56 3.05 -3.45
CA SER A 178 -2.02 2.37 -4.66
C SER A 178 -3.19 3.04 -5.40
N ILE A 179 -4.15 3.61 -4.67
CA ILE A 179 -5.43 4.07 -5.25
C ILE A 179 -5.88 5.40 -4.61
N GLY A 180 -6.57 6.24 -5.39
CA GLY A 180 -7.12 7.54 -4.95
C GLY A 180 -6.28 8.74 -5.36
N GLU A 181 -6.89 9.91 -5.26
CA GLU A 181 -6.26 11.20 -5.57
C GLU A 181 -5.09 11.47 -4.63
N ARG A 182 -4.08 12.17 -5.14
CA ARG A 182 -2.81 12.38 -4.45
C ARG A 182 -2.41 13.84 -4.58
N GLU A 183 -1.90 14.37 -3.47
CA GLU A 183 -1.28 15.68 -3.45
C GLU A 183 0.20 15.56 -3.84
N GLY A 184 0.83 16.67 -4.25
CA GLY A 184 2.26 16.69 -4.57
C GLY A 184 3.13 16.08 -3.46
N LYS A 185 2.81 16.35 -2.19
CA LYS A 185 3.51 15.76 -1.03
C LYS A 185 3.46 14.23 -1.01
N ASP A 186 2.37 13.62 -1.49
CA ASP A 186 2.24 12.17 -1.54
C ASP A 186 3.14 11.59 -2.63
N TYR A 187 3.24 12.26 -3.79
CA TYR A 187 4.15 11.86 -4.86
C TYR A 187 5.62 12.01 -4.48
N LEU A 188 5.99 13.07 -3.76
CA LEU A 188 7.34 13.24 -3.22
C LEU A 188 7.69 12.13 -2.21
N ALA A 189 6.73 11.78 -1.32
CA ALA A 189 6.90 10.65 -0.41
C ALA A 189 7.04 9.32 -1.15
N MET A 190 6.30 9.11 -2.24
CA MET A 190 6.45 7.93 -3.10
C MET A 190 7.83 7.88 -3.75
N ALA A 191 8.37 8.99 -4.25
CA ALA A 191 9.72 9.06 -4.83
C ALA A 191 10.79 8.60 -3.82
N GLU A 192 10.72 9.09 -2.59
CA GLU A 192 11.61 8.65 -1.50
C GLU A 192 11.47 7.16 -1.22
N LEU A 193 10.23 6.66 -1.13
CA LEU A 193 9.95 5.25 -0.88
C LEU A 193 10.43 4.35 -2.02
N ILE A 194 10.38 4.80 -3.28
CA ILE A 194 10.90 4.06 -4.44
C ILE A 194 12.41 3.90 -4.32
N VAL A 195 13.13 4.99 -4.03
CA VAL A 195 14.60 4.96 -3.88
C VAL A 195 14.99 4.03 -2.73
N LEU A 196 14.35 4.17 -1.57
CA LEU A 196 14.58 3.31 -0.40
C LEU A 196 14.27 1.84 -0.69
N PHE A 197 13.12 1.56 -1.30
CA PHE A 197 12.71 0.20 -1.66
C PHE A 197 13.73 -0.44 -2.61
N LYS A 198 14.05 0.23 -3.73
CA LYS A 198 15.00 -0.27 -4.73
C LYS A 198 16.37 -0.48 -4.12
N HIS A 199 16.89 0.48 -3.37
CA HIS A 199 18.18 0.37 -2.70
C HIS A 199 18.23 -0.86 -1.78
N LYS A 200 17.26 -1.05 -0.88
CA LYS A 200 17.25 -2.20 0.03
C LYS A 200 17.06 -3.53 -0.72
N THR A 201 16.33 -3.57 -1.83
CA THR A 201 16.21 -4.79 -2.65
C THR A 201 17.51 -5.21 -3.31
N LEU A 202 18.45 -4.29 -3.59
CA LEU A 202 19.76 -4.64 -4.15
C LEU A 202 20.59 -5.51 -3.21
N PHE A 203 20.44 -5.33 -1.89
CA PHE A 203 21.16 -6.09 -0.86
C PHE A 203 20.37 -7.30 -0.33
N ALA A 204 19.11 -7.46 -0.76
CA ALA A 204 18.26 -8.58 -0.36
C ALA A 204 18.55 -9.82 -1.23
N SER A 205 18.50 -11.00 -0.61
CA SER A 205 18.58 -12.27 -1.36
C SER A 205 17.29 -12.48 -2.17
N GLN A 206 17.41 -12.61 -3.49
CA GLN A 206 16.24 -12.83 -4.35
C GLN A 206 15.69 -14.25 -4.18
N ASN A 207 14.40 -14.36 -3.90
CA ASN A 207 13.66 -15.62 -3.93
C ASN A 207 12.28 -15.42 -4.60
N VAL A 208 11.51 -16.50 -4.79
CA VAL A 208 10.21 -16.42 -5.47
C VAL A 208 9.23 -15.48 -4.76
N GLN A 209 9.25 -15.47 -3.42
CA GLN A 209 8.37 -14.58 -2.63
C GLN A 209 8.79 -13.11 -2.75
N THR A 210 10.08 -12.82 -2.91
CA THR A 210 10.54 -11.44 -3.14
C THR A 210 10.06 -10.92 -4.48
N ARG A 211 10.18 -11.73 -5.54
CA ARG A 211 9.75 -11.38 -6.91
C ARG A 211 8.27 -11.08 -7.03
N HIS A 212 7.40 -11.89 -6.43
CA HIS A 212 5.96 -11.64 -6.49
C HIS A 212 5.59 -10.30 -5.84
N ARG A 213 6.19 -9.97 -4.69
CA ARG A 213 5.95 -8.67 -4.03
C ARG A 213 6.50 -7.50 -4.84
N GLU A 214 7.69 -7.64 -5.42
CA GLU A 214 8.26 -6.64 -6.32
C GLU A 214 7.34 -6.34 -7.52
N GLN A 215 6.70 -7.35 -8.10
CA GLN A 215 5.74 -7.15 -9.20
C GLN A 215 4.52 -6.33 -8.79
N VAL A 216 3.93 -6.62 -7.62
CA VAL A 216 2.77 -5.85 -7.13
C VAL A 216 3.16 -4.40 -6.86
N VAL A 217 4.32 -4.17 -6.25
CA VAL A 217 4.84 -2.82 -6.00
C VAL A 217 5.15 -2.10 -7.31
N ALA A 218 5.77 -2.78 -8.28
CA ALA A 218 6.07 -2.22 -9.59
C ALA A 218 4.79 -1.78 -10.33
N SER A 219 3.69 -2.53 -10.21
CA SER A 219 2.40 -2.11 -10.75
C SER A 219 1.88 -0.82 -10.11
N VAL A 220 2.06 -0.65 -8.79
CA VAL A 220 1.67 0.58 -8.09
C VAL A 220 2.55 1.75 -8.54
N MET A 221 3.86 1.56 -8.58
CA MET A 221 4.80 2.56 -9.07
C MET A 221 4.46 3.01 -10.50
N ALA A 222 4.27 2.05 -11.41
CA ALA A 222 3.92 2.33 -12.80
C ALA A 222 2.60 3.11 -12.92
N SER A 223 1.59 2.77 -12.12
CA SER A 223 0.30 3.49 -12.11
C SER A 223 0.35 4.92 -11.56
N ARG A 224 1.50 5.34 -11.02
CA ARG A 224 1.71 6.64 -10.38
C ARG A 224 2.89 7.42 -10.95
N ILE A 225 3.59 6.85 -11.94
CA ILE A 225 4.87 7.37 -12.41
C ILE A 225 4.74 8.77 -13.03
N GLU A 226 3.66 9.05 -13.76
CA GLU A 226 3.41 10.37 -14.36
C GLU A 226 3.36 11.47 -13.29
N GLY A 227 2.51 11.29 -12.26
CA GLY A 227 2.42 12.25 -11.16
C GLY A 227 3.69 12.37 -10.34
N ILE A 228 4.47 11.29 -10.20
CA ILE A 228 5.79 11.32 -9.54
C ILE A 228 6.77 12.17 -10.37
N ILE A 229 6.89 11.89 -11.67
CA ILE A 229 7.79 12.62 -12.57
C ILE A 229 7.43 14.09 -12.61
N GLU A 230 6.15 14.44 -12.81
CA GLU A 230 5.68 15.83 -12.85
C GLU A 230 6.01 16.57 -11.55
N THR A 231 5.72 15.95 -10.40
CA THR A 231 5.97 16.58 -9.10
C THR A 231 7.47 16.79 -8.85
N VAL A 232 8.29 15.78 -9.17
CA VAL A 232 9.74 15.85 -8.97
C VAL A 232 10.41 16.81 -9.96
N GLN A 233 9.88 16.97 -11.18
CA GLN A 233 10.33 18.01 -12.10
C GLN A 233 9.98 19.42 -11.62
N SER A 234 8.86 19.58 -10.91
CA SER A 234 8.47 20.86 -10.31
C SER A 234 9.33 21.23 -9.10
N ASP A 235 9.91 20.24 -8.42
CA ASP A 235 10.87 20.43 -7.32
C ASP A 235 12.10 19.51 -7.45
N PRO A 236 13.05 19.85 -8.36
CA PRO A 236 14.22 19.02 -8.61
C PRO A 236 15.15 18.87 -7.40
N ASN A 237 15.10 19.79 -6.42
CA ASN A 237 15.93 19.68 -5.22
C ASN A 237 15.54 18.47 -4.37
N HIS A 238 14.28 18.01 -4.48
CA HIS A 238 13.82 16.81 -3.79
C HIS A 238 14.54 15.54 -4.26
N LEU A 239 15.07 15.51 -5.48
CA LEU A 239 15.91 14.41 -5.97
C LEU A 239 17.19 14.27 -5.14
N THR A 240 17.80 15.40 -4.76
CA THR A 240 18.96 15.41 -3.85
C THR A 240 18.59 14.79 -2.52
N SER A 241 17.44 15.16 -1.95
CA SER A 241 16.92 14.56 -0.72
C SER A 241 16.70 13.04 -0.87
N CYS A 242 16.14 12.59 -2.01
CA CYS A 242 15.92 11.18 -2.27
C CYS A 242 17.23 10.39 -2.33
N VAL A 243 18.25 10.89 -3.02
CA VAL A 243 19.55 10.21 -3.12
C VAL A 243 20.31 10.24 -1.80
N ALA A 244 20.18 11.33 -1.03
CA ALA A 244 20.77 11.45 0.31
C ALA A 244 20.19 10.43 1.32
N LEU A 245 19.04 9.81 1.03
CA LEU A 245 18.50 8.71 1.86
C LEU A 245 19.35 7.43 1.79
N VAL A 246 20.20 7.29 0.77
CA VAL A 246 20.90 6.03 0.46
C VAL A 246 22.40 6.22 0.19
N ILE A 247 22.86 7.46 0.04
CA ILE A 247 24.27 7.82 -0.17
C ILE A 247 24.65 8.93 0.80
N ASP A 248 25.67 8.67 1.63
CA ASP A 248 26.25 9.66 2.54
C ASP A 248 27.15 10.67 1.81
N GLY A 249 27.25 11.88 2.37
CA GLY A 249 28.20 12.90 1.88
C GLY A 249 27.79 13.61 0.57
N LEU A 250 26.52 13.53 0.18
CA LEU A 250 26.01 14.17 -1.03
C LEU A 250 26.17 15.70 -0.99
N PRO A 251 26.58 16.34 -2.10
CA PRO A 251 26.49 17.80 -2.24
C PRO A 251 25.04 18.28 -2.07
N ARG A 252 24.85 19.40 -1.35
CA ARG A 252 23.50 19.90 -1.01
C ARG A 252 22.69 20.37 -2.21
N ASN A 253 23.36 20.86 -3.25
CA ASN A 253 22.72 21.46 -4.42
C ASN A 253 23.26 20.77 -5.67
N LEU A 254 22.54 19.75 -6.14
CA LEU A 254 22.81 19.09 -7.40
C LEU A 254 21.86 19.64 -8.47
N ALA A 255 22.42 20.01 -9.63
CA ALA A 255 21.64 20.46 -10.77
C ALA A 255 21.11 19.25 -11.55
N TRP A 256 19.89 18.83 -11.22
CA TRP A 256 19.27 17.65 -11.82
C TRP A 256 18.70 17.93 -13.21
N THR A 257 18.95 17.01 -14.13
CA THR A 257 18.40 17.01 -15.49
C THR A 257 17.73 15.67 -15.78
N LYS A 258 16.58 15.70 -16.45
CA LYS A 258 15.89 14.48 -16.92
C LYS A 258 16.70 13.85 -18.05
N VAL A 259 16.94 12.55 -17.96
CA VAL A 259 17.65 11.79 -18.99
C VAL A 259 16.70 11.57 -20.17
N VAL A 260 17.15 11.92 -21.38
CA VAL A 260 16.39 11.72 -22.62
C VAL A 260 17.14 10.71 -23.47
N TYR A 261 16.45 9.63 -23.87
CA TYR A 261 17.02 8.63 -24.78
C TYR A 261 16.53 8.89 -26.20
N ALA A 262 17.48 9.05 -27.13
CA ALA A 262 17.25 9.12 -28.58
C ALA A 262 16.10 10.07 -28.99
N ASP A 263 16.18 11.32 -28.55
CA ASP A 263 15.34 12.49 -28.92
C ASP A 263 13.80 12.36 -28.79
N ILE A 264 13.25 11.21 -28.37
CA ILE A 264 11.80 10.95 -28.42
C ILE A 264 11.26 10.25 -27.15
N GLN A 265 12.10 9.54 -26.37
CA GLN A 265 11.63 8.86 -25.17
C GLN A 265 11.94 9.65 -23.90
N GLU A 266 10.89 10.23 -23.32
CA GLU A 266 10.92 10.70 -21.95
C GLU A 266 11.15 9.50 -21.01
N SER A 267 12.18 9.58 -20.17
CA SER A 267 12.45 8.57 -19.15
C SER A 267 12.00 9.02 -17.76
N GLY A 268 11.86 8.09 -16.82
CA GLY A 268 11.75 8.38 -15.38
C GLY A 268 13.10 8.57 -14.69
N CYS A 269 14.18 8.75 -15.46
CA CYS A 269 15.54 8.84 -14.94
C CYS A 269 16.03 10.28 -14.89
N PHE A 270 16.77 10.62 -13.84
CA PHE A 270 17.38 11.93 -13.64
C PHE A 270 18.86 11.75 -13.31
N GLU A 271 19.67 12.71 -13.74
CA GLU A 271 21.11 12.73 -13.48
C GLU A 271 21.57 14.13 -13.05
N ALA A 272 22.65 14.17 -12.28
CA ALA A 272 23.30 15.42 -11.88
C ALA A 272 24.81 15.20 -11.74
N LEU A 273 25.61 16.09 -12.33
CA LEU A 273 27.06 16.10 -12.18
C LEU A 273 27.44 17.06 -11.05
N SER A 274 28.16 16.57 -10.05
CA SER A 274 28.73 17.43 -9.01
C SER A 274 29.98 18.12 -9.53
N GLU A 275 29.95 19.45 -9.61
CA GLU A 275 31.12 20.26 -10.01
C GLU A 275 32.27 20.14 -9.00
N THR A 276 31.97 19.92 -7.72
CA THR A 276 32.97 19.86 -6.65
C THR A 276 33.69 18.51 -6.57
N SER A 277 32.98 17.40 -6.81
CA SER A 277 33.55 16.05 -6.71
C SER A 277 33.82 15.39 -8.07
N ALA A 278 33.38 16.02 -9.16
CA ALA A 278 33.37 15.44 -10.51
C ALA A 278 32.65 14.07 -10.60
N GLN A 279 31.74 13.79 -9.66
CA GLN A 279 30.96 12.56 -9.62
C GLN A 279 29.58 12.75 -10.26
N LEU A 280 29.16 11.78 -11.06
CA LEU A 280 27.83 11.71 -11.64
C LEU A 280 26.89 10.94 -10.70
N TYR A 281 25.78 11.57 -10.35
CA TYR A 281 24.69 10.97 -9.58
C TYR A 281 23.54 10.69 -10.52
N SER A 282 22.84 9.57 -10.32
CA SER A 282 21.64 9.23 -11.08
C SER A 282 20.60 8.58 -10.19
N VAL A 283 19.33 8.77 -10.54
CA VAL A 283 18.20 8.18 -9.84
C VAL A 283 17.10 7.82 -10.84
N ASN A 284 16.47 6.66 -10.61
CA ASN A 284 15.42 6.11 -11.46
C ASN A 284 14.13 5.98 -10.66
N MET A 285 13.04 6.56 -11.17
CA MET A 285 11.70 6.50 -10.59
C MET A 285 10.88 5.35 -11.16
#